data_AF-A0A350YAF0-F1
#
_entry.id   AF-A0A350YAF0-F1
#
_cell.length_a   1.000
_cell.length_b   1.000
_cell.length_c   1.000
_cell.angle_alpha   90.00
_cell.angle_beta   90.00
_cell.angle_gamma   90.00
#
_symmetry.space_group_name_H-M   'P 1'
#
loop_
_entity.id
_entity.type
_entity.pdbx_description
1 polymer ?
#
loop_
_entity_poly.entity_id
_entity_poly.type
_entity_poly.pdbx_seq_one_letter_code
_entity_poly.pdbx_strand_id
1 'polypeptide(L)' 'MTREEVEMVLMNPQQVMVEDDVLVAQSKRGEGLLRVIFVEIGNTKRILTLYWTNQVNRYWQEETNER' A
#
# COMPACT_ATOMS: atom_id res chain seq x y z
N MET A 1 -13.98 3.54 -3.32
CA MET A 1 -12.79 3.87 -2.54
C MET A 1 -13.12 5.07 -1.70
N THR A 2 -13.16 4.90 -0.38
CA THR A 2 -13.50 5.96 0.57
C THR A 2 -12.24 6.43 1.30
N ARG A 3 -12.36 7.54 2.04
CA ARG A 3 -11.26 8.06 2.87
C ARG A 3 -10.89 7.07 3.96
N GLU A 4 -11.88 6.48 4.62
CA GLU A 4 -11.72 5.55 5.72
C GLU A 4 -10.97 4.29 5.28
N GLU A 5 -11.25 3.80 4.06
CA GLU A 5 -10.50 2.67 3.48
C GLU A 5 -9.02 3.02 3.28
N VAL A 6 -8.72 4.23 2.81
CA VAL A 6 -7.33 4.71 2.62
C VAL A 6 -6.62 4.87 3.97
N GLU A 7 -7.28 5.46 4.96
CA GLU A 7 -6.73 5.62 6.30
C GLU A 7 -6.45 4.27 6.96
N MET A 8 -7.35 3.29 6.79
CA MET A 8 -7.13 1.91 7.26
C MET A 8 -5.90 1.27 6.63
N VAL A 9 -5.67 1.47 5.32
CA VAL A 9 -4.45 0.98 4.65
C VAL A 9 -3.19 1.66 5.18
N LEU A 10 -3.25 2.95 5.52
CA LEU A 10 -2.10 3.68 6.08
C LEU A 10 -1.81 3.36 7.56
N MET A 11 -2.84 2.98 8.33
CA MET A 11 -2.71 2.64 9.76
C MET A 11 -2.38 1.17 9.99
N ASN A 12 -2.98 0.27 9.22
CA ASN A 12 -2.80 -1.17 9.32
C ASN A 12 -2.66 -1.81 7.92
N PRO A 13 -1.55 -1.51 7.20
CA PRO A 13 -1.29 -2.10 5.89
C PRO A 13 -1.10 -3.61 6.01
N GLN A 14 -1.64 -4.37 5.07
CA GLN A 14 -1.29 -5.80 4.99
C GLN A 14 0.13 -6.00 4.46
N GLN A 15 0.63 -5.07 3.64
CA GLN A 15 2.02 -5.04 3.19
C GLN A 15 2.50 -3.59 3.03
N VAL A 16 3.73 -3.33 3.46
CA VAL A 16 4.45 -2.09 3.17
C VAL A 16 5.69 -2.44 2.38
N MET A 17 5.95 -1.69 1.32
CA MET A 17 7.16 -1.83 0.50
C MET A 17 7.73 -0.48 0.12
N VAL A 18 8.97 -0.48 -0.34
CA VAL A 18 9.62 0.68 -0.94
C VAL A 18 9.63 0.48 -2.45
N GLU A 19 9.14 1.46 -3.19
CA GLU A 19 9.29 1.54 -4.64
C GLU A 19 10.11 2.80 -4.94
N ASP A 20 11.29 2.63 -5.53
CA ASP A 20 12.31 3.67 -5.65
C ASP A 20 12.62 4.32 -4.27
N ASP A 21 12.15 5.55 -4.05
CA ASP A 21 12.36 6.34 -2.82
C ASP A 21 11.05 6.67 -2.08
N VAL A 22 9.95 5.97 -2.40
CA VAL A 22 8.63 6.21 -1.79
C VAL A 22 8.09 4.96 -1.11
N LEU A 23 7.28 5.16 -0.06
CA LEU A 23 6.61 4.08 0.65
C LEU A 23 5.28 3.75 -0.03
N VAL A 24 5.00 2.46 -0.16
CA VAL A 24 3.73 1.95 -0.65
C VAL A 24 3.10 1.10 0.43
N ALA A 25 2.00 1.58 1.00
CA ALA A 25 1.11 0.78 1.84
C ALA A 25 0.05 0.14 0.94
N GLN A 26 -0.12 -1.17 1.04
CA GLN A 26 -1.09 -1.88 0.22
C GLN A 26 -1.86 -2.96 0.99
N SER A 27 -3.13 -3.08 0.66
CA SER A 27 -4.02 -4.12 1.21
C SER A 27 -4.94 -4.66 0.12
N LYS A 28 -5.29 -5.95 0.24
CA LYS A 28 -6.27 -6.62 -0.60
C LYS A 28 -7.65 -6.00 -0.40
N ARG A 29 -8.33 -5.74 -1.51
CA ARG A 29 -9.69 -5.19 -1.56
C ARG A 29 -10.44 -5.81 -2.73
N GLY A 30 -11.32 -6.76 -2.43
CA GLY A 30 -11.93 -7.63 -3.44
C GLY A 30 -10.86 -8.42 -4.19
N GLU A 31 -11.00 -8.50 -5.51
CA GLU A 31 -10.06 -9.20 -6.43
C GLU A 31 -8.81 -8.39 -6.78
N GLY A 32 -8.45 -7.39 -5.96
CA GLY A 32 -7.36 -6.47 -6.27
C GLY A 32 -6.69 -5.89 -5.03
N LEU A 33 -5.84 -4.90 -5.26
CA LEU A 33 -5.09 -4.18 -4.22
C LEU A 33 -5.50 -2.72 -4.22
N LEU A 34 -5.79 -2.19 -3.03
CA LEU A 34 -5.73 -0.75 -2.79
C LEU A 34 -4.27 -0.41 -2.43
N ARG A 35 -3.65 0.44 -3.25
CA ARG A 35 -2.27 0.91 -3.07
C ARG A 35 -2.27 2.40 -2.74
N VAL A 36 -1.56 2.76 -1.68
CA VAL A 36 -1.39 4.14 -1.22
C VAL A 36 0.10 4.44 -1.18
N ILE A 37 0.54 5.30 -2.09
CA ILE A 37 1.93 5.75 -2.20
C ILE A 37 2.07 7.03 -1.41
N PHE A 38 3.02 7.08 -0.48
CA PHE A 38 3.20 8.20 0.43
C PHE A 38 4.67 8.41 0.80
N VAL A 39 4.93 9.59 1.35
CA VAL A 39 6.19 9.93 2.01
C VAL A 39 5.90 10.36 3.45
N GLU A 40 6.87 10.14 4.32
CA GLU A 40 6.82 10.63 5.70
C GLU A 40 7.52 11.99 5.79
N ILE A 41 6.83 12.98 6.36
CA ILE A 41 7.36 14.32 6.60
C ILE A 41 7.11 14.63 8.07
N GLY A 42 8.16 14.52 8.88
CA GLY A 42 8.04 14.54 10.35
C GLY A 42 7.11 13.43 10.83
N ASN A 43 6.05 13.81 11.55
CA ASN A 43 5.05 12.87 12.08
C ASN A 43 3.82 12.73 11.16
N THR A 44 3.90 13.20 9.91
CA THR A 44 2.77 13.16 8.97
C THR A 44 3.08 12.27 7.77
N LYS A 45 2.08 11.53 7.30
CA LYS A 45 2.12 10.81 6.03
C LYS A 45 1.48 11.67 4.95
N ARG A 46 2.26 12.09 3.95
CA ARG A 46 1.75 12.80 2.78
C ARG A 46 1.52 11.80 1.65
N ILE A 47 0.26 11.60 1.29
CA ILE A 47 -0.11 10.75 0.15
C ILE A 47 0.29 11.46 -1.15
N LEU A 48 1.02 10.76 -2.01
CA LEU A 48 1.42 11.22 -3.34
C LEU A 48 0.43 10.76 -4.40
N THR A 49 0.05 9.48 -4.36
CA THR A 49 -0.99 8.91 -5.21
C THR A 49 -1.63 7.70 -4.55
N LEU A 50 -2.83 7.36 -4.96
CA LEU A 50 -3.51 6.16 -4.51
C LEU A 50 -4.38 5.61 -5.63
N TYR A 51 -4.45 4.30 -5.75
CA TYR A 51 -5.24 3.64 -6.78
C TYR A 51 -5.59 2.21 -6.40
N TRP A 52 -6.64 1.69 -7.02
CA TRP A 52 -6.97 0.28 -6.97
C TRP A 52 -6.48 -0.41 -8.25
N THR A 53 -5.98 -1.64 -8.15
CA THR A 53 -5.55 -2.44 -9.29
C THR A 53 -5.88 -3.91 -9.12
N ASN A 54 -6.24 -4.59 -10.21
CA ASN A 54 -6.38 -6.04 -10.25
C ASN A 54 -5.06 -6.77 -10.55
N GLN A 55 -3.95 -6.05 -10.74
CA GLN A 55 -2.64 -6.65 -11.03
C GLN A 55 -1.96 -7.15 -9.75
N VAL A 56 -2.63 -8.03 -8.99
CA VAL A 56 -2.14 -8.52 -7.69
C VAL A 56 -0.77 -9.16 -7.83
N ASN A 57 -0.58 -10.04 -8.81
CA ASN A 57 0.69 -10.77 -9.03
C ASN A 57 1.88 -9.86 -9.37
N ARG A 58 1.62 -8.64 -9.85
CA ARG A 58 2.69 -7.67 -10.15
C ARG A 58 3.17 -6.94 -8.90
N TYR A 59 2.26 -6.69 -7.98
CA TYR A 59 2.43 -5.69 -6.93
C TYR A 59 2.48 -6.29 -5.53
N TRP A 60 1.85 -7.45 -5.32
CA TRP A 60 1.90 -8.18 -4.07
C TRP A 60 3.19 -8.99 -4.01
N GLN A 61 4.03 -8.73 -3.01
CA GLN A 61 5.19 -9.58 -2.76
C GLN A 61 4.73 -10.75 -1.89
N GLU A 62 4.86 -11.97 -2.39
CA GLU A 62 4.69 -13.15 -1.54
C GLU A 62 5.78 -13.12 -0.46
N GLU A 63 5.44 -13.49 0.78
CA GLU A 63 6.46 -13.66 1.81
C GLU A 63 7.46 -14.69 1.30
N THR A 64 8.70 -14.26 1.04
CA THR A 64 9.77 -15.20 0.74
C THR A 64 10.06 -15.95 2.02
N ASN A 65 9.37 -17.08 2.20
CA ASN A 65 9.59 -17.97 3.33
C ASN A 65 10.89 -18.73 3.07
N GLU A 66 12.03 -18.06 3.22
CA GLU A 66 13.33 -18.72 3.31
C GLU A 66 13.45 -19.37 4.68
N ARG A 67 12.92 -20.60 4.81
CA ARG A 67 13.36 -21.60 5.79
C ARG A 67 13.28 -23.00 5.22
#